data_AF-A0A327SJA6-F1
#
_entry.id   AF-A0A327SJA6-F1
#
_cell.length_a   1.000
_cell.length_b   1.000
_cell.length_c   1.000
_cell.angle_alpha   90.00
_cell.angle_beta   90.00
_cell.angle_gamma   90.00
#
_symmetry.space_group_name_H-M   'P 1'
#
loop_
_entity.id
_entity.type
_entity.pdbx_description
1 polymer ?
#
loop_
_entity_poly.entity_id
_entity_poly.type
_entity_poly.pdbx_seq_one_letter_code
_entity_poly.pdbx_strand_id
1 'polypeptide(L)'
;MNLKTLVLIALVSFLFILPSNAQVKIKKFCTLTYYSQDLHTPHIDYGQRRKYSPLKDSAFVHKMEHVESLSNFVQAMNYLTGLGWNYEGNIPTNQSDGNEVVILFSREFNPAELTEGQ
;
A
#
# COMPACT_ATOMS: atom_id res chain seq x y z
N MET A 1 35.69 10.89 -39.99
CA MET A 1 34.81 10.06 -39.14
C MET A 1 34.44 8.83 -39.94
N ASN A 2 34.75 7.62 -39.48
CA ASN A 2 34.55 6.39 -40.27
C ASN A 2 33.08 5.95 -40.24
N LEU A 3 32.56 5.45 -41.36
CA LEU A 3 31.18 4.96 -41.48
C LEU A 3 30.83 3.92 -40.41
N LYS A 4 31.79 3.05 -40.07
CA LYS A 4 31.67 2.05 -39.00
C LYS A 4 31.40 2.68 -37.63
N THR A 5 32.02 3.82 -37.35
CA THR A 5 31.86 4.55 -36.09
C THR A 5 30.47 5.21 -36.01
N LEU A 6 29.98 5.73 -37.13
CA LEU A 6 28.63 6.30 -37.24
C LEU A 6 27.53 5.25 -37.00
N VAL A 7 27.69 4.06 -37.59
CA VAL A 7 26.75 2.94 -37.40
C VAL A 7 26.74 2.49 -35.94
N LEU A 8 27.91 2.40 -35.30
CA LEU A 8 28.01 2.01 -33.90
C LEU A 8 27.32 3.01 -32.96
N ILE A 9 27.52 4.31 -33.21
CA ILE A 9 26.87 5.38 -32.45
C ILE A 9 25.35 5.31 -32.62
N ALA A 10 24.85 5.15 -33.86
CA ALA A 10 23.42 5.04 -34.11
C ALA A 10 22.78 3.83 -33.40
N LEU A 11 23.49 2.69 -33.36
CA LEU A 11 23.02 1.48 -32.70
C LEU A 11 22.96 1.62 -31.17
N VAL A 12 23.96 2.28 -30.58
CA VAL A 12 23.99 2.56 -29.14
C VAL A 12 22.90 3.56 -28.76
N SER A 13 22.67 4.61 -29.56
CA SER A 13 21.58 5.57 -29.35
C SER A 13 20.21 4.90 -29.35
N PHE A 14 20.01 3.86 -30.17
CA PHE A 14 18.74 3.15 -30.27
C PHE A 14 18.41 2.33 -29.00
N LEU A 15 19.41 1.88 -28.26
CA LEU A 15 19.23 1.15 -27.00
C LEU A 15 18.70 2.04 -25.85
N PHE A 16 18.90 3.36 -25.94
CA PHE A 16 18.42 4.33 -24.95
C PHE A 16 16.99 4.84 -25.23
N ILE A 17 16.36 4.45 -26.34
CA ILE A 17 14.98 4.81 -26.68
C ILE A 17 13.96 3.84 -26.05
N LEU A 18 14.43 2.75 -25.44
CA LEU A 18 13.54 1.85 -24.72
C LEU A 18 12.83 2.65 -23.60
N PRO A 19 11.49 2.68 -23.60
CA PRO A 19 10.75 3.37 -22.56
C PRO A 19 11.17 2.76 -21.23
N SER A 20 11.66 3.61 -20.33
CA SER A 20 11.81 3.22 -18.92
C SER A 20 10.46 2.73 -18.46
N ASN A 21 10.36 1.43 -18.12
CA ASN A 21 9.18 0.85 -17.47
C ASN A 21 9.09 1.33 -16.01
N ALA A 22 9.21 2.65 -15.79
CA ALA A 22 8.87 3.29 -14.54
C ALA A 22 7.34 3.18 -14.42
N GLN A 23 6.86 2.04 -13.94
CA GLN A 23 5.46 1.83 -13.63
C GLN A 23 5.08 2.89 -12.60
N VAL A 24 4.15 3.77 -12.96
CA VAL A 24 3.61 4.79 -12.06
C VAL A 24 2.87 4.06 -10.96
N LYS A 25 3.46 3.99 -9.77
CA LYS A 25 2.84 3.36 -8.62
C LYS A 25 1.99 4.37 -7.85
N ILE A 26 0.88 3.91 -7.31
CA ILE A 26 -0.03 4.72 -6.51
C ILE A 26 0.17 4.33 -5.05
N LYS A 27 0.62 5.28 -4.22
CA LYS A 27 0.71 5.08 -2.77
C LYS A 27 -0.69 5.17 -2.17
N LYS A 28 -1.09 4.12 -1.45
CA LYS A 28 -2.34 4.06 -0.68
C LYS A 28 -2.01 3.86 0.80
N PHE A 29 -2.99 4.17 1.63
CA PHE A 29 -2.86 4.14 3.08
C PHE A 29 -3.95 3.28 3.70
N CYS A 30 -3.62 2.63 4.81
CA CYS A 30 -4.60 2.03 5.70
C CYS A 30 -4.29 2.38 7.14
N THR A 31 -5.32 2.40 7.98
CA THR A 31 -5.20 2.60 9.41
C THR A 31 -5.61 1.34 10.16
N LEU A 32 -4.81 0.97 11.14
CA LEU A 32 -5.10 -0.08 12.09
C LEU A 32 -5.41 0.57 13.44
N THR A 33 -6.61 0.34 13.95
CA THR A 33 -7.12 0.93 15.19
C THR A 33 -7.30 -0.14 16.25
N TYR A 34 -6.87 0.17 17.47
CA TYR A 34 -7.09 -0.62 18.67
C TYR A 34 -7.75 0.22 19.76
N TYR A 35 -8.79 -0.33 20.38
CA TYR A 35 -9.47 0.27 21.52
C TYR A 35 -8.94 -0.38 22.82
N SER A 36 -8.60 0.40 23.83
CA SER A 36 -8.01 -0.10 25.08
C SER A 36 -8.98 -0.97 25.89
N GLN A 37 -10.30 -0.75 25.70
CA GLN A 37 -11.35 -1.56 26.31
C GLN A 37 -11.51 -2.93 25.62
N ASP A 38 -10.99 -3.08 24.41
CA ASP A 38 -11.00 -4.32 23.65
C ASP A 38 -9.71 -4.45 22.82
N LEU A 39 -8.58 -4.65 23.51
CA LEU A 39 -7.26 -4.85 22.90
C LEU A 39 -7.18 -6.12 22.04
N HIS A 40 -8.26 -6.89 21.95
CA HIS A 40 -8.33 -8.16 21.26
C HIS A 40 -8.88 -8.04 19.83
N THR A 41 -9.51 -6.93 19.47
CA THR A 41 -10.14 -6.76 18.15
C THR A 41 -9.51 -5.59 17.38
N PRO A 42 -8.50 -5.85 16.53
CA PRO A 42 -8.07 -4.88 15.52
C PRO A 42 -9.23 -4.45 14.65
N HIS A 43 -9.34 -3.14 14.43
CA HIS A 43 -10.15 -2.61 13.34
C HIS A 43 -9.25 -2.08 12.24
N ILE A 44 -9.51 -2.47 10.98
CA ILE A 44 -8.71 -2.01 9.85
C ILE A 44 -9.55 -1.19 8.88
N ASP A 45 -9.12 0.05 8.63
CA ASP A 45 -9.66 0.89 7.56
C ASP A 45 -8.61 1.09 6.48
N TYR A 46 -8.78 0.39 5.37
CA TYR A 46 -7.94 0.50 4.18
C TYR A 46 -8.64 1.24 3.03
N GLY A 47 -9.56 2.14 3.38
CA GLY A 47 -10.18 3.06 2.45
C GLY A 47 -11.34 2.48 1.64
N GLN A 48 -11.76 1.22 1.85
CA GLN A 48 -12.96 0.64 1.21
C GLN A 48 -14.22 1.46 1.48
N ARG A 49 -14.34 2.06 2.66
CA ARG A 49 -15.51 2.87 3.05
C ARG A 49 -15.47 4.28 2.45
N ARG A 50 -14.30 4.74 1.99
CA ARG A 50 -14.15 6.03 1.31
C ARG A 50 -14.29 5.76 -0.19
N LYS A 51 -15.09 6.57 -0.88
CA LYS A 51 -15.38 6.50 -2.33
C LYS A 51 -14.15 6.51 -3.27
N TYR A 52 -12.92 6.51 -2.75
CA TYR A 52 -11.69 6.77 -3.48
C TYR A 52 -10.83 5.50 -3.61
N SER A 53 -11.10 4.75 -4.68
CA SER A 53 -10.33 3.58 -5.17
C SER A 53 -10.39 2.33 -4.29
N PRO A 54 -11.50 1.58 -4.29
CA PRO A 54 -11.52 0.24 -3.70
C PRO A 54 -10.47 -0.66 -4.36
N LEU A 55 -10.06 -1.69 -3.65
CA LEU A 55 -9.13 -2.70 -4.18
C LEU A 55 -9.91 -3.63 -5.11
N LYS A 56 -9.38 -3.89 -6.31
CA LYS A 56 -10.06 -4.72 -7.32
C LYS A 56 -9.99 -6.21 -6.96
N ASP A 57 -8.90 -6.64 -6.33
CA ASP A 57 -8.65 -8.03 -5.99
C ASP A 57 -9.43 -8.46 -4.73
N SER A 58 -10.47 -9.28 -4.93
CA SER A 58 -11.30 -9.83 -3.84
C SER A 58 -10.50 -10.70 -2.88
N ALA A 59 -9.46 -11.39 -3.35
CA ALA A 59 -8.58 -12.16 -2.47
C ALA A 59 -7.76 -11.24 -1.56
N PHE A 60 -7.38 -10.06 -2.06
CA PHE A 60 -6.69 -9.06 -1.24
C PHE A 60 -7.64 -8.41 -0.23
N VAL A 61 -8.89 -8.13 -0.60
CA VAL A 61 -9.93 -7.67 0.35
C VAL A 61 -10.12 -8.68 1.49
N HIS A 62 -10.26 -9.97 1.19
CA HIS A 62 -10.39 -11.01 2.22
C HIS A 62 -9.15 -11.12 3.12
N LYS A 63 -7.95 -10.94 2.57
CA LYS A 63 -6.73 -10.87 3.39
C LYS A 63 -6.78 -9.68 4.35
N MET A 64 -7.26 -8.52 3.91
CA MET A 64 -7.42 -7.36 4.79
C MET A 64 -8.49 -7.59 5.86
N GLU A 65 -9.63 -8.21 5.51
CA GLU A 65 -10.67 -8.59 6.48
C GLU A 65 -10.14 -9.58 7.54
N HIS A 66 -9.22 -10.48 7.16
CA HIS A 66 -8.61 -11.41 8.10
C HIS A 66 -7.84 -10.67 9.22
N VAL A 67 -7.35 -9.46 8.99
CA VAL A 67 -6.68 -8.66 10.01
C VAL A 67 -7.59 -8.44 11.21
N GLU A 68 -8.89 -8.20 11.00
CA GLU A 68 -9.86 -7.96 12.08
C GLU A 68 -10.13 -9.22 12.94
N SER A 69 -9.80 -10.40 12.40
CA SER A 69 -9.91 -11.67 13.15
C SER A 69 -8.69 -11.99 14.02
N LEU A 70 -7.61 -11.21 13.91
CA LEU A 70 -6.37 -11.44 14.63
C LEU A 70 -6.47 -10.92 16.07
N SER A 71 -6.27 -11.77 17.06
CA SER A 71 -6.49 -11.44 18.47
C SER A 71 -5.43 -10.54 19.11
N ASN A 72 -4.37 -10.21 18.39
CA ASN A 72 -3.19 -9.55 18.94
C ASN A 72 -2.65 -8.47 17.99
N PHE A 73 -2.42 -7.30 18.57
CA PHE A 73 -1.71 -6.17 17.98
C PHE A 73 -0.50 -6.53 17.14
N VAL A 74 0.45 -7.27 17.73
CA VAL A 74 1.69 -7.66 17.08
C VAL A 74 1.42 -8.60 15.91
N GLN A 75 0.42 -9.47 16.02
CA GLN A 75 0.04 -10.37 14.92
C GLN A 75 -0.54 -9.59 13.74
N ALA A 76 -1.42 -8.62 14.00
CA ALA A 76 -1.97 -7.77 12.95
C ALA A 76 -0.89 -6.94 12.25
N MET A 77 0.04 -6.35 12.99
CA MET A 77 1.18 -5.63 12.42
C MET A 77 2.07 -6.54 11.57
N ASN A 78 2.42 -7.73 12.08
CA ASN A 78 3.24 -8.69 11.35
C ASN A 78 2.54 -9.21 10.10
N TYR A 79 1.22 -9.39 10.17
CA TYR A 79 0.43 -9.81 9.02
C TYR A 79 0.37 -8.73 7.95
N LEU A 80 0.13 -7.46 8.33
CA LEU A 80 0.12 -6.33 7.39
C LEU A 80 1.48 -6.12 6.72
N THR A 81 2.55 -6.20 7.48
CA THR A 81 3.92 -6.13 6.93
C THR A 81 4.21 -7.32 6.02
N GLY A 82 3.74 -8.53 6.35
CA GLY A 82 3.78 -9.70 5.47
C GLY A 82 2.96 -9.55 4.18
N LEU A 83 1.91 -8.74 4.21
CA LEU A 83 1.14 -8.32 3.02
C LEU A 83 1.80 -7.16 2.25
N GLY A 84 2.99 -6.71 2.65
CA GLY A 84 3.73 -5.64 1.96
C GLY A 84 3.28 -4.22 2.33
N TRP A 85 2.56 -4.04 3.44
CA TRP A 85 2.30 -2.71 3.99
C TRP A 85 3.48 -2.22 4.83
N ASN A 86 3.85 -0.97 4.64
CA ASN A 86 4.92 -0.28 5.36
C ASN A 86 4.32 0.53 6.51
N TYR A 87 4.90 0.41 7.70
CA TYR A 87 4.53 1.25 8.84
C TYR A 87 4.99 2.70 8.61
N GLU A 88 4.08 3.65 8.76
CA GLU A 88 4.36 5.09 8.58
C GLU A 88 4.39 5.86 9.92
N GLY A 89 3.71 5.35 10.94
CA GLY A 89 3.68 5.99 12.26
C GLY A 89 2.35 5.83 12.99
N ASN A 90 2.28 6.40 14.18
CA ASN A 90 1.06 6.46 14.96
C ASN A 90 0.35 7.79 14.69
N ILE A 91 -0.96 7.76 14.50
CA ILE A 91 -1.79 8.95 14.37
C ILE A 91 -2.21 9.37 15.78
N PRO A 92 -1.86 10.59 16.23
CA PRO A 92 -2.33 11.08 17.52
C PRO A 92 -3.86 11.22 17.47
N THR A 93 -4.55 10.52 18.37
CA THR A 93 -6.00 10.62 18.52
C THR A 93 -6.33 11.75 19.48
N ASN A 94 -7.18 12.69 19.07
CA ASN A 94 -7.68 13.77 19.94
C ASN A 94 -8.75 13.28 20.95
N GLN A 95 -8.97 11.96 21.07
CA GLN A 95 -9.96 11.42 21.99
C GLN A 95 -9.50 11.62 23.44
N SER A 96 -10.32 12.30 24.21
CA SER A 96 -10.13 12.67 25.62
C SER A 96 -9.86 11.48 26.55
N ASP A 97 -10.23 10.28 26.13
CA ASP A 97 -10.15 9.05 26.94
C ASP A 97 -8.82 8.29 26.77
N GLY A 98 -7.90 8.72 25.90
CA GLY A 98 -6.55 8.11 25.78
C GLY A 98 -6.54 6.62 25.38
N ASN A 99 -7.69 6.09 24.98
CA ASN A 99 -7.95 4.66 24.87
C ASN A 99 -7.95 4.16 23.43
N GLU A 100 -7.50 4.95 22.46
CA GLU A 100 -7.47 4.56 21.05
C GLU A 100 -6.03 4.67 20.52
N VAL A 101 -5.51 3.59 19.95
CA VAL A 101 -4.23 3.59 19.26
C VAL A 101 -4.51 3.41 17.78
N VAL A 102 -4.20 4.44 16.99
CA VAL A 102 -4.36 4.42 15.52
C VAL A 102 -2.99 4.41 14.87
N ILE A 103 -2.76 3.45 13.98
CA ILE A 103 -1.50 3.25 13.28
C ILE A 103 -1.70 3.40 11.79
N LEU A 104 -0.86 4.21 11.17
CA LEU A 104 -0.85 4.43 9.74
C LEU A 104 0.13 3.47 9.05
N PHE A 105 -0.37 2.83 8.01
CA PHE A 105 0.41 2.04 7.08
C PHE A 105 0.25 2.59 5.67
N SER A 106 1.23 2.33 4.81
CA SER A 106 1.15 2.61 3.38
C SER A 106 1.62 1.45 2.52
N ARG A 107 1.11 1.39 1.29
CA ARG A 107 1.60 0.45 0.29
C ARG A 107 1.52 1.08 -1.10
N GLU A 108 2.51 0.78 -1.92
CA GLU A 108 2.49 1.13 -3.33
C GLU A 108 1.74 0.06 -4.13
N PHE A 109 0.78 0.49 -4.94
CA PHE A 109 0.00 -0.37 -5.81
C PHE A 109 0.27 -0.04 -7.28
N ASN A 110 0.22 -1.05 -8.14
CA ASN A 110 0.09 -0.78 -9.56
C ASN A 110 -1.33 -0.26 -9.84
N PRO A 111 -1.52 0.71 -10.75
CA PRO A 111 -2.84 1.23 -11.08
C PRO A 111 -3.84 0.14 -11.49
N ALA A 112 -3.36 -0.94 -12.12
CA ALA A 112 -4.17 -2.08 -12.52
C ALA A 112 -4.74 -2.91 -11.34
N GLU A 113 -4.17 -2.79 -10.13
CA GLU A 113 -4.64 -3.44 -8.90
C GLU A 113 -5.79 -2.66 -8.24
N LEU A 114 -6.00 -1.40 -8.64
CA LEU A 114 -7.01 -0.51 -8.11
C LEU A 114 -8.21 -0.44 -9.07
N THR A 115 -9.41 -0.26 -8.53
CA THR A 115 -10.57 0.06 -9.36
C THR A 115 -10.46 1.51 -9.83
N GLU A 116 -10.75 1.77 -11.11
CA GLU A 116 -10.96 3.13 -11.59
C GLU A 116 -12.10 3.74 -10.76
N GLY A 117 -11.77 4.73 -9.93
CA GLY A 117 -12.79 5.47 -9.20
C GLY A 117 -13.63 6.21 -10.22
N GLN A 118 -14.94 5.93 -10.25
CA GLN A 118 -15.92 6.79 -10.92
C GLN A 118 -16.13 8.08 -10.12
#